data_AF-A0A238XQH5-F1
#
_entry.id   AF-A0A238XQH5-F1
#
_cell.length_a   1.000
_cell.length_b   1.000
_cell.length_c   1.000
_cell.angle_alpha   90.00
_cell.angle_beta   90.00
_cell.angle_gamma   90.00
#
_symmetry.space_group_name_H-M   'P 1'
#
loop_
_entity.id
_entity.type
_entity.pdbx_description
1 polymer ?
#
loop_
_entity_poly.entity_id
_entity_poly.type
_entity_poly.pdbx_seq_one_letter_code
_entity_poly.pdbx_strand_id
1 'polypeptide(L)'
;MRVMGEMGCRISELTFGPDDIRESTHDDVDILFVTIYGKKSKGRGTKGNRRDAWVPRDLYEDLEEYRKIEGFGERAGYFPEDKLSMAHSIKRSAENAVSRTGNDDFQHVTAHDFRVFFATNMMLRERVDPEVVMELGGWEDRDRIDPYLNALFDDVIQDALADAGLFSDEVDVEPDPLEMLQKEIAQLRDAVNSLDQRLSLDDPRDDSQAGFDDL
;
A
#
# COMPACT_ATOMS: atom_id res chain seq x y z
N MET A 1 -13.75 3.59 -0.29
CA MET A 1 -12.88 4.10 -1.39
C MET A 1 -11.85 3.07 -1.80
N ARG A 2 -11.11 2.46 -0.87
CA ARG A 2 -10.20 1.31 -1.10
C ARG A 2 -10.72 0.30 -2.12
N VAL A 3 -11.92 -0.24 -1.91
CA VAL A 3 -12.58 -1.19 -2.85
C VAL A 3 -12.61 -0.73 -4.32
N MET A 4 -12.87 0.54 -4.61
CA MET A 4 -12.86 1.01 -6.00
C MET A 4 -11.45 1.17 -6.56
N GLY A 5 -10.50 1.63 -5.71
CA GLY A 5 -9.11 1.90 -6.10
C GLY A 5 -8.25 0.66 -6.23
N GLU A 6 -8.51 -0.36 -5.42
CA GLU A 6 -7.70 -1.60 -5.37
C GLU A 6 -8.30 -2.72 -6.23
N MET A 7 -9.63 -2.75 -6.41
CA MET A 7 -10.31 -3.82 -7.17
C MET A 7 -10.87 -3.33 -8.52
N GLY A 8 -10.74 -2.04 -8.84
CA GLY A 8 -11.25 -1.47 -10.10
C GLY A 8 -12.78 -1.48 -10.21
N CYS A 9 -13.48 -1.58 -9.08
CA CYS A 9 -14.94 -1.59 -9.03
C CYS A 9 -15.54 -0.23 -9.39
N ARG A 10 -16.64 -0.24 -10.14
CA ARG A 10 -17.49 0.95 -10.30
C ARG A 10 -18.33 1.12 -9.03
N ILE A 11 -18.69 2.35 -8.67
CA ILE A 11 -19.62 2.61 -7.55
C ILE A 11 -20.95 1.84 -7.66
N SER A 12 -21.42 1.57 -8.88
CA SER A 12 -22.64 0.79 -9.12
C SER A 12 -22.47 -0.72 -8.96
N GLU A 13 -21.24 -1.21 -8.87
CA GLU A 13 -20.89 -2.62 -8.67
C GLU A 13 -20.71 -2.97 -7.19
N LEU A 14 -20.75 -1.97 -6.30
CA LEU A 14 -20.63 -2.13 -4.84
C LEU A 14 -21.93 -2.66 -4.23
N THR A 15 -22.32 -3.87 -4.63
CA THR A 15 -23.54 -4.54 -4.17
C THR A 15 -23.27 -5.95 -3.66
N PHE A 16 -22.01 -6.38 -3.66
CA PHE A 16 -21.60 -7.73 -3.29
C PHE A 16 -21.54 -7.92 -1.77
N GLY A 17 -21.61 -9.17 -1.35
CA GLY A 17 -21.47 -9.59 0.04
C GLY A 17 -20.50 -10.75 0.20
N PRO A 18 -20.42 -11.33 1.41
CA PRO A 18 -19.52 -12.43 1.73
C PRO A 18 -19.72 -13.65 0.82
N ASP A 19 -20.96 -13.94 0.46
CA ASP A 19 -21.35 -15.05 -0.42
C ASP A 19 -20.83 -14.91 -1.87
N ASP A 20 -20.45 -13.70 -2.28
CA ASP A 20 -19.92 -13.43 -3.62
C ASP A 20 -18.39 -13.57 -3.69
N ILE A 21 -17.72 -13.74 -2.54
CA ILE A 21 -16.27 -13.90 -2.43
C ILE A 21 -15.91 -15.39 -2.47
N ARG A 22 -14.87 -15.71 -3.24
CA ARG A 22 -14.33 -17.06 -3.39
C ARG A 22 -12.81 -17.03 -3.33
N GLU A 23 -12.23 -18.06 -2.73
CA GLU A 23 -10.80 -18.32 -2.82
C GLU A 23 -10.44 -18.87 -4.22
N SER A 24 -9.16 -18.74 -4.56
CA SER A 24 -8.55 -19.37 -5.71
C SER A 24 -8.73 -20.89 -5.64
N THR A 25 -8.96 -21.52 -6.78
CA THR A 25 -9.00 -22.98 -6.89
C THR A 25 -7.61 -23.60 -7.05
N HIS A 26 -6.55 -22.78 -7.03
CA HIS A 26 -5.18 -23.21 -7.21
C HIS A 26 -4.49 -23.27 -5.84
N ASP A 27 -4.09 -24.46 -5.41
CA ASP A 27 -3.63 -24.73 -4.02
C ASP A 27 -2.37 -23.96 -3.61
N ASP A 28 -1.55 -23.55 -4.59
CA ASP A 28 -0.28 -22.84 -4.36
C ASP A 28 -0.43 -21.31 -4.26
N VAL A 29 -1.64 -20.78 -4.48
CA VAL A 29 -1.86 -19.34 -4.61
C VAL A 29 -3.06 -18.90 -3.79
N ASP A 30 -2.77 -18.15 -2.73
CA ASP A 30 -3.78 -17.56 -1.87
C ASP A 30 -4.27 -16.21 -2.41
N ILE A 31 -5.21 -16.27 -3.36
CA ILE A 31 -5.87 -15.10 -3.93
C ILE A 31 -7.39 -15.22 -3.76
N LEU A 32 -8.03 -14.10 -3.44
CA LEU A 32 -9.48 -13.99 -3.37
C LEU A 32 -10.03 -13.34 -4.63
N PHE A 33 -11.22 -13.78 -5.04
CA PHE A 33 -12.00 -13.18 -6.11
C PHE A 33 -13.40 -12.85 -5.62
N VAL A 34 -13.99 -11.78 -6.13
CA VAL A 34 -15.40 -11.44 -5.92
C VAL A 34 -16.16 -11.44 -7.23
N THR A 35 -17.30 -12.10 -7.27
CA THR A 35 -18.23 -11.99 -8.39
C THR A 35 -19.04 -10.70 -8.28
N ILE A 36 -18.95 -9.83 -9.28
CA ILE A 36 -19.68 -8.57 -9.35
C ILE A 36 -20.49 -8.44 -10.63
N TYR A 37 -21.56 -7.64 -10.56
CA TYR A 37 -22.49 -7.44 -11.65
C TYR A 37 -22.53 -5.97 -12.06
N GLY A 38 -22.10 -5.69 -13.29
CA GLY A 38 -22.14 -4.36 -13.87
C GLY A 38 -23.56 -3.92 -14.29
N LYS A 39 -23.62 -2.79 -15.00
CA LYS A 39 -24.86 -2.33 -15.64
C LYS A 39 -25.29 -3.33 -16.72
N LYS A 40 -26.61 -3.48 -16.92
CA LYS A 40 -27.16 -4.32 -18.00
C LYS A 40 -26.63 -3.84 -19.35
N SER A 41 -25.94 -4.72 -20.08
CA SER A 41 -25.77 -4.56 -21.52
C SER A 41 -27.11 -4.88 -22.20
N LYS A 42 -27.46 -4.16 -23.27
CA LYS A 42 -28.72 -4.41 -24.00
C LYS A 42 -28.66 -5.83 -24.59
N GLY A 43 -29.45 -6.75 -24.04
CA GLY A 43 -29.71 -8.06 -24.67
C GLY A 43 -29.37 -9.34 -23.89
N ARG A 44 -28.85 -9.29 -22.66
CA ARG A 44 -28.60 -10.50 -21.85
C ARG A 44 -29.19 -10.40 -20.44
N GLY A 45 -30.15 -11.28 -20.15
CA GLY A 45 -30.56 -11.69 -18.79
C GLY A 45 -31.15 -10.63 -17.85
N THR A 46 -31.52 -11.08 -16.64
CA THR A 46 -32.04 -10.23 -15.56
C THR A 46 -30.92 -9.52 -14.77
N LYS A 47 -29.69 -10.04 -14.80
CA LYS A 47 -28.48 -9.49 -14.16
C LYS A 47 -27.56 -8.86 -15.21
N GLY A 48 -26.82 -7.79 -14.86
CA GLY A 48 -25.89 -7.13 -15.78
C GLY A 48 -24.64 -7.96 -16.07
N ASN A 49 -23.67 -7.39 -16.79
CA ASN A 49 -22.45 -8.12 -17.17
C ASN A 49 -21.72 -8.60 -15.91
N ARG A 50 -21.61 -9.93 -15.76
CA ARG A 50 -20.86 -10.58 -14.68
C ARG A 50 -19.36 -10.48 -14.98
N ARG A 51 -18.57 -10.16 -13.96
CA ARG A 51 -17.11 -10.32 -13.97
C ARG A 51 -16.62 -10.71 -12.59
N ASP A 52 -15.46 -11.34 -12.53
CA ASP A 52 -14.77 -11.62 -11.28
C ASP A 52 -13.64 -10.61 -11.11
N ALA A 53 -13.65 -9.86 -10.02
CA ALA A 53 -12.55 -8.97 -9.65
C ALA A 53 -11.68 -9.66 -8.61
N TRP A 54 -10.37 -9.39 -8.62
CA TRP A 54 -9.49 -9.83 -7.54
C TRP A 54 -9.78 -9.03 -6.27
N VAL A 55 -9.50 -9.62 -5.11
CA VAL A 55 -9.66 -9.00 -3.79
C VAL A 55 -8.32 -9.10 -3.04
N PRO A 56 -7.65 -7.98 -2.75
CA PRO A 56 -6.52 -7.98 -1.82
C PRO A 56 -6.92 -8.59 -0.48
N ARG A 57 -6.04 -9.42 0.11
CA ARG A 57 -6.34 -10.13 1.37
C ARG A 57 -6.54 -9.17 2.54
N ASP A 58 -5.69 -8.15 2.65
CA ASP A 58 -5.82 -7.09 3.66
C ASP A 58 -7.13 -6.30 3.51
N LEU A 59 -7.54 -6.01 2.27
CA LEU A 59 -8.82 -5.36 2.01
C LEU A 59 -10.01 -6.26 2.39
N TYR A 60 -9.91 -7.57 2.16
CA TYR A 60 -10.93 -8.51 2.61
C TYR A 60 -11.04 -8.52 4.14
N GLU A 61 -9.91 -8.56 4.85
CA GLU A 61 -9.88 -8.51 6.31
C GLU A 61 -10.53 -7.22 6.85
N ASP A 62 -10.21 -6.07 6.25
CA ASP A 62 -10.85 -4.79 6.55
C ASP A 62 -12.38 -4.83 6.34
N LEU A 63 -12.86 -5.47 5.27
CA LEU A 63 -14.30 -5.60 4.98
C LEU A 63 -15.00 -6.49 6.00
N GLU A 64 -14.36 -7.58 6.42
CA GLU A 64 -14.87 -8.47 7.46
C GLU A 64 -14.92 -7.77 8.82
N GLU A 65 -13.87 -7.01 9.16
CA GLU A 65 -13.84 -6.20 10.38
C GLU A 65 -14.91 -5.12 10.38
N TYR A 66 -15.02 -4.36 9.28
CA TYR A 66 -16.08 -3.36 9.09
C TYR A 66 -17.47 -3.96 9.29
N ARG A 67 -17.74 -5.12 8.68
CA ARG A 67 -19.02 -5.83 8.84
C ARG A 67 -19.31 -6.16 10.30
N LYS A 68 -18.29 -6.63 11.02
CA LYS A 68 -18.40 -7.02 12.43
C LYS A 68 -18.65 -5.82 13.33
N ILE A 69 -17.97 -4.69 13.09
CA ILE A 69 -18.13 -3.44 13.85
C ILE A 69 -19.54 -2.87 13.64
N GLU A 70 -20.01 -2.82 12.40
CA GLU A 70 -21.34 -2.29 12.06
C GLU A 70 -22.49 -3.28 12.36
N GLY A 71 -22.15 -4.51 12.77
CA GLY A 71 -23.14 -5.52 13.15
C GLY A 71 -24.02 -5.99 12.00
N PHE A 72 -23.50 -6.03 10.76
CA PHE A 72 -24.29 -6.56 9.66
C PHE A 72 -24.48 -8.08 9.79
N GLY A 73 -25.63 -8.57 9.33
CA GLY A 73 -25.93 -10.00 9.34
C GLY A 73 -24.96 -10.81 8.46
N GLU A 74 -24.85 -12.11 8.72
CA GLU A 74 -23.89 -13.02 8.07
C GLU A 74 -23.91 -12.98 6.53
N ARG A 75 -25.08 -12.70 5.93
CA ARG A 75 -25.29 -12.67 4.48
C ARG A 75 -25.57 -11.28 3.94
N ALA A 76 -25.44 -10.24 4.77
CA ALA A 76 -25.65 -8.87 4.33
C ALA A 76 -24.51 -8.43 3.40
N GLY A 77 -24.85 -7.61 2.40
CA GLY A 77 -23.84 -6.98 1.54
C GLY A 77 -22.97 -6.00 2.33
N TYR A 78 -21.73 -5.79 1.88
CA TYR A 78 -20.79 -4.88 2.56
C TYR A 78 -21.19 -3.41 2.47
N PHE A 79 -22.01 -3.05 1.49
CA PHE A 79 -22.42 -1.67 1.20
C PHE A 79 -23.95 -1.57 1.22
N PRO A 80 -24.58 -1.36 2.38
CA PRO A 80 -26.03 -1.20 2.47
C PRO A 80 -26.52 0.16 1.93
N GLU A 81 -25.62 1.13 1.80
CA GLU A 81 -25.90 2.46 1.28
C GLU A 81 -26.26 2.44 -0.21
N ASP A 82 -27.15 3.34 -0.61
CA ASP A 82 -27.43 3.55 -2.02
C ASP A 82 -26.27 4.30 -2.72
N LYS A 83 -26.28 4.28 -4.06
CA LYS A 83 -25.24 4.91 -4.88
C LYS A 83 -25.03 6.41 -4.59
N LEU A 84 -26.10 7.15 -4.28
CA LEU A 84 -26.01 8.58 -4.01
C LEU A 84 -25.33 8.82 -2.66
N SER A 85 -25.68 8.04 -1.64
CA SER A 85 -25.04 8.08 -0.33
C SER A 85 -23.54 7.79 -0.42
N MET A 86 -23.15 6.76 -1.17
CA MET A 86 -21.74 6.46 -1.43
C MET A 86 -21.02 7.61 -2.17
N ALA A 87 -21.68 8.24 -3.15
CA ALA A 87 -21.11 9.38 -3.86
C ALA A 87 -20.90 10.60 -2.95
N HIS A 88 -21.80 10.85 -2.02
CA HIS A 88 -21.63 11.89 -1.00
C HIS A 88 -20.48 11.57 -0.05
N SER A 89 -20.29 10.31 0.33
CA SER A 89 -19.13 9.88 1.12
C SER A 89 -17.80 10.16 0.41
N ILE A 90 -17.71 9.91 -0.91
CA ILE A 90 -16.54 10.27 -1.71
C ILE A 90 -16.31 11.78 -1.69
N LYS A 91 -17.36 12.58 -1.93
CA LYS A 91 -17.26 14.04 -1.93
C LYS A 91 -16.76 14.59 -0.59
N ARG A 92 -17.29 14.10 0.53
CA ARG A 92 -16.82 14.51 1.87
C ARG A 92 -15.36 14.17 2.08
N SER A 93 -14.92 13.01 1.60
CA SER A 93 -13.51 12.63 1.72
C SER A 93 -12.59 13.44 0.83
N ALA A 94 -13.04 13.83 -0.36
CA ALA A 94 -12.34 14.80 -1.21
C ALA A 94 -12.18 16.16 -0.50
N GLU A 95 -13.25 16.69 0.08
CA GLU A 95 -13.22 17.94 0.87
C GLU A 95 -12.27 17.84 2.08
N ASN A 96 -12.28 16.70 2.79
CA ASN A 96 -11.36 16.45 3.89
C ASN A 96 -9.90 16.38 3.42
N ALA A 97 -9.64 15.82 2.24
CA ALA A 97 -8.30 15.75 1.67
C ALA A 97 -7.77 17.14 1.31
N VAL A 98 -8.60 18.01 0.70
CA VAL A 98 -8.27 19.42 0.46
C VAL A 98 -7.89 20.10 1.78
N SER A 99 -8.75 19.98 2.81
CA SER A 99 -8.50 20.60 4.11
C SER A 99 -7.22 20.13 4.80
N ARG A 100 -6.81 18.87 4.61
CA ARG A 100 -5.64 18.30 5.27
C ARG A 100 -4.34 18.53 4.52
N THR A 101 -4.39 18.62 3.20
CA THR A 101 -3.20 18.70 2.35
C THR A 101 -2.96 20.11 1.79
N GLY A 102 -3.98 20.95 1.77
CA GLY A 102 -3.95 22.25 1.08
C GLY A 102 -3.95 22.14 -0.45
N ASN A 103 -4.14 20.92 -1.00
CA ASN A 103 -4.23 20.72 -2.43
C ASN A 103 -5.70 20.72 -2.88
N ASP A 104 -6.09 21.78 -3.58
CA ASP A 104 -7.43 21.98 -4.11
C ASP A 104 -7.83 20.98 -5.21
N ASP A 105 -6.87 20.29 -5.85
CA ASP A 105 -7.16 19.31 -6.90
C ASP A 105 -8.00 18.13 -6.37
N PHE A 106 -7.87 17.82 -5.08
CA PHE A 106 -8.67 16.77 -4.45
C PHE A 106 -10.18 17.02 -4.56
N GLN A 107 -10.62 18.28 -4.71
CA GLN A 107 -12.05 18.62 -4.86
C GLN A 107 -12.67 18.03 -6.14
N HIS A 108 -11.84 17.69 -7.13
CA HIS A 108 -12.26 17.15 -8.42
C HIS A 108 -12.31 15.62 -8.44
N VAL A 109 -11.87 14.96 -7.36
CA VAL A 109 -11.88 13.50 -7.28
C VAL A 109 -13.31 12.96 -7.27
N THR A 110 -13.57 12.05 -8.19
CA THR A 110 -14.84 11.36 -8.38
C THR A 110 -14.67 9.85 -8.19
N ALA A 111 -15.81 9.13 -8.16
CA ALA A 111 -15.80 7.67 -8.16
C ALA A 111 -15.08 7.05 -9.38
N HIS A 112 -15.06 7.76 -10.52
CA HIS A 112 -14.42 7.26 -11.73
C HIS A 112 -12.89 7.23 -11.58
N ASP A 113 -12.32 8.22 -10.87
CA ASP A 113 -10.88 8.38 -10.74
C ASP A 113 -10.24 7.24 -9.95
N PHE A 114 -10.95 6.62 -9.00
CA PHE A 114 -10.46 5.40 -8.34
C PHE A 114 -10.27 4.24 -9.31
N ARG A 115 -11.15 4.10 -10.32
CA ARG A 115 -11.01 3.04 -11.33
C ARG A 115 -9.92 3.36 -12.34
N VAL A 116 -9.65 4.65 -12.58
CA VAL A 116 -8.46 5.10 -13.33
C VAL A 116 -7.20 4.76 -12.55
N PHE A 117 -7.14 5.12 -11.27
CA PHE A 117 -6.05 4.79 -10.36
C PHE A 117 -5.78 3.29 -10.30
N PHE A 118 -6.82 2.45 -10.19
CA PHE A 118 -6.67 0.99 -10.24
C PHE A 118 -5.90 0.54 -11.49
N ALA A 119 -6.34 1.00 -12.67
CA ALA A 119 -5.75 0.59 -13.93
C ALA A 119 -4.28 1.05 -14.03
N THR A 120 -4.02 2.31 -13.74
CA THR A 120 -2.67 2.87 -13.84
C THR A 120 -1.74 2.28 -12.79
N ASN A 121 -2.20 2.07 -11.56
CA ASN A 121 -1.41 1.43 -10.52
C ASN A 121 -1.00 0.01 -10.91
N MET A 122 -1.97 -0.80 -11.35
CA MET A 122 -1.71 -2.19 -11.75
C MET A 122 -0.75 -2.29 -12.93
N MET A 123 -0.90 -1.42 -13.93
CA MET A 123 -0.05 -1.50 -15.14
C MET A 123 1.32 -0.87 -14.93
N LEU A 124 1.40 0.29 -14.27
CA LEU A 124 2.63 1.09 -14.19
C LEU A 124 3.47 0.73 -12.97
N ARG A 125 2.84 0.55 -11.80
CA ARG A 125 3.55 0.25 -10.54
C ARG A 125 3.71 -1.25 -10.32
N GLU A 126 2.61 -2.01 -10.44
CA GLU A 126 2.63 -3.47 -10.22
C GLU A 126 3.07 -4.27 -11.46
N ARG A 127 3.24 -3.59 -12.62
CA ARG A 127 3.69 -4.20 -13.89
C ARG A 127 2.83 -5.39 -14.35
N VAL A 128 1.54 -5.37 -14.01
CA VAL A 128 0.58 -6.40 -14.44
C VAL A 128 0.26 -6.21 -15.92
N ASP A 129 0.17 -7.33 -16.64
CA ASP A 129 -0.16 -7.33 -18.07
C ASP A 129 -1.51 -6.60 -18.32
N PRO A 130 -1.57 -5.66 -19.29
CA PRO A 130 -2.79 -4.90 -19.56
C PRO A 130 -4.03 -5.74 -19.84
N GLU A 131 -3.90 -6.92 -20.47
CA GLU A 131 -5.05 -7.80 -20.74
C GLU A 131 -5.60 -8.39 -19.43
N VAL A 132 -4.72 -8.69 -18.47
CA VAL A 132 -5.14 -9.12 -17.12
C VAL A 132 -5.85 -7.98 -16.39
N VAL A 133 -5.32 -6.75 -16.45
CA VAL A 133 -5.96 -5.57 -15.85
C VAL A 133 -7.33 -5.30 -16.51
N MET A 134 -7.42 -5.46 -17.83
CA MET A 134 -8.66 -5.32 -18.58
C MET A 134 -9.75 -6.29 -18.11
N GLU A 135 -9.40 -7.57 -17.96
CA GLU A 135 -10.31 -8.59 -17.42
C GLU A 135 -10.72 -8.25 -15.98
N LEU A 136 -9.75 -7.96 -15.11
CA LEU A 136 -9.97 -7.67 -13.69
C LEU A 136 -10.77 -6.41 -13.43
N GLY A 137 -10.73 -5.41 -14.32
CA GLY A 137 -11.56 -4.22 -14.18
C GLY A 137 -12.79 -4.19 -15.09
N GLY A 138 -12.99 -5.18 -15.96
CA GLY A 138 -14.18 -5.29 -16.82
C GLY A 138 -14.21 -4.26 -17.94
N TRP A 139 -13.11 -4.17 -18.69
CA TRP A 139 -13.02 -3.45 -19.96
C TRP A 139 -13.19 -4.43 -21.12
N GLU A 140 -14.13 -4.13 -22.03
CA GLU A 140 -14.43 -5.00 -23.18
C GLU A 140 -13.49 -4.74 -24.37
N ASP A 141 -12.91 -3.54 -24.46
CA ASP A 141 -12.07 -3.11 -25.58
C ASP A 141 -10.84 -2.36 -25.08
N ARG A 142 -9.70 -2.58 -25.75
CA ARG A 142 -8.41 -1.96 -25.42
C ARG A 142 -8.40 -0.46 -25.65
N ASP A 143 -9.13 0.03 -26.65
CA ASP A 143 -9.31 1.47 -26.92
C ASP A 143 -9.87 2.25 -25.71
N ARG A 144 -10.50 1.55 -24.74
CA ARG A 144 -11.03 2.16 -23.51
C ARG A 144 -10.03 2.22 -22.36
N ILE A 145 -8.89 1.53 -22.47
CA ILE A 145 -7.79 1.57 -21.50
C ILE A 145 -6.62 2.41 -22.01
N ASP A 146 -6.50 2.60 -23.32
CA ASP A 146 -5.45 3.41 -23.98
C ASP A 146 -5.26 4.83 -23.41
N PRO A 147 -6.31 5.59 -23.04
CA PRO A 147 -6.11 6.88 -22.38
C PRO A 147 -5.37 6.77 -21.04
N TYR A 148 -5.50 5.64 -20.35
CA TYR A 148 -4.85 5.38 -19.06
C TYR A 148 -3.42 4.87 -19.23
N LEU A 149 -3.11 4.20 -20.35
CA LEU A 149 -1.73 3.78 -20.68
C LEU A 149 -0.80 4.96 -20.93
N ASN A 150 -1.34 6.11 -21.33
CA ASN A 150 -0.57 7.30 -21.70
C ASN A 150 -0.45 8.33 -20.57
N ALA A 151 -1.07 8.08 -19.41
CA ALA A 151 -0.96 8.95 -18.25
C ALA A 151 0.23 8.52 -17.39
N LEU A 152 1.38 9.16 -17.58
CA LEU A 152 2.53 8.99 -16.71
C LEU A 152 2.46 10.02 -15.58
N PHE A 153 2.40 9.54 -14.35
CA PHE A 153 2.49 10.38 -13.15
C PHE A 153 3.96 10.69 -12.85
N ASP A 154 4.21 11.80 -12.17
CA ASP A 154 5.57 12.25 -11.85
C ASP A 154 6.38 11.18 -11.11
N ASP A 155 5.77 10.45 -10.17
CA ASP A 155 6.39 9.35 -9.44
C ASP A 155 6.74 8.18 -10.36
N VAL A 156 5.83 7.79 -11.27
CA VAL A 156 6.10 6.74 -12.26
C VAL A 156 7.23 7.13 -13.21
N ILE A 157 7.29 8.40 -13.62
CA ILE A 157 8.39 8.93 -14.43
C ILE A 157 9.69 8.86 -13.63
N GLN A 158 9.67 9.26 -12.36
CA GLN A 158 10.82 9.19 -11.47
C GLN A 158 11.31 7.75 -11.32
N ASP A 159 10.44 6.81 -10.97
CA ASP A 159 10.77 5.39 -10.84
C ASP A 159 11.35 4.83 -12.15
N ALA A 160 10.76 5.15 -13.29
CA ALA A 160 11.23 4.67 -14.58
C ALA A 160 12.61 5.24 -14.96
N LEU A 161 12.88 6.50 -14.62
CA LEU A 161 14.17 7.13 -14.84
C LEU A 161 15.24 6.60 -13.87
N ALA A 162 14.88 6.32 -12.62
CA ALA A 162 15.74 5.68 -11.62
C ALA A 162 16.11 4.25 -12.06
N ASP A 163 15.13 3.45 -12.48
CA ASP A 163 15.33 2.10 -13.01
C ASP A 163 16.20 2.07 -14.28
N ALA A 164 16.10 3.11 -15.11
CA ALA A 164 16.95 3.30 -16.28
C ALA A 164 18.39 3.76 -15.92
N GLY A 165 18.67 4.01 -14.63
CA GLY A 165 19.96 4.50 -14.15
C GLY A 165 20.26 5.94 -14.59
N LEU A 166 19.24 6.73 -14.93
CA LEU A 166 19.39 8.11 -15.41
C LEU A 166 19.52 9.11 -14.25
N PHE A 167 19.11 8.71 -13.05
CA PHE A 167 19.53 9.31 -11.78
C PHE A 167 19.54 8.23 -10.68
N SER A 168 20.34 8.45 -9.64
CA SER A 168 20.35 7.64 -8.43
C SER A 168 19.50 8.32 -7.36
N ASP A 169 18.88 7.55 -6.46
CA ASP A 169 18.23 8.03 -5.23
C ASP A 169 19.17 8.72 -4.23
N GLU A 170 20.28 9.31 -4.70
CA GLU A 170 21.09 10.25 -3.93
C GLU A 170 20.33 11.57 -3.78
N VAL A 171 19.17 11.50 -3.12
CA VAL A 171 18.81 12.56 -2.19
C VAL A 171 19.85 12.45 -1.08
N ASP A 172 20.60 13.51 -0.82
CA ASP A 172 21.34 13.68 0.43
C ASP A 172 20.33 13.65 1.59
N VAL A 173 19.87 12.45 1.97
CA VAL A 173 19.13 12.23 3.20
C VAL A 173 20.16 12.46 4.29
N GLU A 174 20.04 13.58 5.02
CA GLU A 174 20.77 13.73 6.27
C GLU A 174 20.55 12.43 7.06
N PRO A 175 21.62 11.69 7.41
CA PRO A 175 21.48 10.38 8.03
C PRO A 175 20.59 10.50 9.26
N ASP A 176 19.73 9.50 9.47
CA ASP A 176 18.73 9.49 10.55
C ASP A 176 19.39 10.00 11.84
N PRO A 177 18.84 11.05 12.49
CA PRO A 177 19.39 11.57 13.73
C PRO A 177 19.67 10.49 14.79
N LEU A 178 18.89 9.40 14.78
CA LEU A 178 19.12 8.25 15.65
C LEU A 178 20.36 7.44 15.26
N GLU A 179 20.62 7.27 13.97
CA GLU A 179 21.78 6.56 13.44
C GLU A 179 23.07 7.37 13.70
N MET A 180 23.00 8.70 13.56
CA MET A 180 24.08 9.60 13.97
C MET A 180 24.39 9.49 15.47
N LEU A 181 23.34 9.54 16.31
CA LEU A 181 23.49 9.43 17.76
C LEU A 181 24.08 8.07 18.16
N GLN A 182 23.66 6.99 17.51
CA GLN A 182 24.22 5.65 17.75
C GLN A 182 25.70 5.57 17.39
N LYS A 183 26.10 6.18 16.27
CA LYS A 183 27.50 6.24 15.85
C LYS A 183 28.34 7.04 16.83
N GLU A 184 27.83 8.15 17.33
CA GLU A 184 28.53 8.99 18.32
C GLU A 184 28.65 8.29 19.67
N ILE A 185 27.60 7.59 20.13
CA ILE A 185 27.64 6.74 21.33
C ILE A 185 28.69 5.63 21.18
N ALA A 186 28.78 5.00 20.00
CA ALA A 186 29.78 3.96 19.74
C ALA A 186 31.21 4.52 19.83
N GLN A 187 31.47 5.68 19.22
CA GLN A 187 32.77 6.35 19.28
C GLN A 187 33.16 6.74 20.71
N LEU A 188 32.20 7.26 21.50
CA LEU A 188 32.44 7.58 22.91
C LEU A 188 32.74 6.32 23.73
N ARG A 189 32.06 5.20 23.44
CA ARG A 189 32.29 3.93 24.11
C ARG A 189 33.69 3.39 23.84
N ASP A 190 34.14 3.47 22.59
CA ASP A 190 35.50 3.06 22.21
C ASP A 190 36.56 3.95 22.85
N ALA A 191 36.31 5.25 22.91
CA ALA A 191 37.18 6.19 23.61
C ALA A 191 37.29 5.87 25.11
N VAL A 192 36.17 5.60 25.79
CA VAL A 192 36.16 5.20 27.20
C VAL A 192 36.91 3.89 27.42
N ASN A 193 36.65 2.87 26.59
CA ASN A 193 37.36 1.59 26.67
C ASN A 193 38.88 1.76 26.50
N SER A 194 39.30 2.65 25.59
CA SER A 194 40.72 2.95 25.38
C SER A 194 41.37 3.65 26.58
N LEU A 195 40.60 4.47 27.33
CA LEU A 195 41.07 5.13 28.54
C LEU A 195 41.16 4.14 29.70
N ASP A 196 40.17 3.26 29.88
CA ASP A 196 40.20 2.21 30.90
C ASP A 196 41.37 1.25 30.69
N GLN A 197 41.66 0.90 29.43
CA GLN A 197 42.79 0.05 29.10
C GLN A 197 44.12 0.73 29.46
N ARG A 198 44.24 2.04 29.23
CA ARG A 198 45.43 2.84 29.61
C ARG A 198 45.55 3.00 31.12
N LEU A 199 44.44 3.19 31.85
CA LEU A 199 44.46 3.26 33.31
C LEU A 199 44.83 1.91 33.96
N SER A 200 44.41 0.79 33.37
CA SER A 200 44.75 -0.56 33.89
C SER A 200 46.23 -0.93 33.71
N LEU A 201 46.93 -0.27 32.77
CA LEU A 201 48.36 -0.47 32.52
C LEU A 201 49.25 0.34 33.47
N ASP A 202 48.68 1.29 34.22
CA ASP A 202 49.39 2.24 35.08
C ASP A 202 49.22 1.97 36.60
N ASP A 203 48.69 0.82 37.04
CA ASP A 203 48.66 0.47 38.49
C ASP A 203 50.02 -0.09 38.95
N PRO A 204 50.87 0.67 39.67
CA PRO A 204 52.19 0.25 40.07
C PRO A 204 52.14 -0.22 41.52
N ARG A 205 51.51 -1.37 41.77
CA ARG A 205 51.52 -2.01 43.09
C ARG A 205 51.55 -3.52 42.97
N ASP A 206 52.75 -4.10 42.85
CA ASP A 206 53.27 -5.10 43.79
C ASP A 206 54.71 -5.50 43.42
N ASP A 207 55.70 -4.71 43.89
CA ASP A 207 57.08 -5.18 44.04
C ASP A 207 57.40 -5.11 45.54
N SER A 208 56.96 -6.13 46.29
CA SER A 208 57.37 -6.30 47.67
C SER A 208 57.52 -7.75 48.10
N GLN A 209 58.31 -8.54 47.37
CA GLN A 209 59.01 -9.70 47.94
C GLN A 209 60.39 -9.92 47.31
N ALA A 210 61.44 -9.44 47.97
CA ALA A 210 62.70 -10.15 48.14
C ALA A 210 63.66 -9.38 49.06
N GLY A 211 64.16 -10.04 50.11
CA GLY A 211 65.43 -9.71 50.74
C GLY A 211 65.36 -9.18 52.17
N PHE A 212 64.97 -10.03 53.12
CA PHE A 212 65.60 -9.99 54.44
C PHE A 212 66.75 -11.00 54.42
N ASP A 213 67.99 -10.48 54.42
CA ASP A 213 69.21 -11.21 54.72
C ASP A 213 69.24 -11.57 56.22
N ASP A 214 69.55 -12.83 56.56
CA ASP A 214 70.82 -13.22 57.23
C ASP A 214 70.79 -14.68 57.75
N LEU A 215 71.91 -15.37 57.49
CA LEU A 215 72.43 -16.66 58.01
C LEU A 215 71.96 -17.99 57.39
#